data_AF-A0A6B3GIA4-F1
#
_entry.id   AF-A0A6B3GIA4-F1
#
_cell.length_a   1.000
_cell.length_b   1.000
_cell.length_c   1.000
_cell.angle_alpha   90.00
_cell.angle_beta   90.00
_cell.angle_gamma   90.00
#
_symmetry.space_group_name_H-M   'P 1'
#
loop_
_entity.id
_entity.type
_entity.pdbx_description
1 polymer ?
#
loop_
_entity_poly.entity_id
_entity_poly.type
_entity_poly.pdbx_seq_one_letter_code
_entity_poly.pdbx_strand_id
1 'polypeptide(L)'
;RRQLRAMGLRPGEQPVVAELQRPRRRGRPPLVGYLYRVDQAKPVRPMTEGRTRALAAALRARRICPQCQQDRGYCIPRSLGACVPCADTR
;
A
#
# COMPACT_ATOMS: atom_id res chain seq x y z
N ARG A 1 5.71 12.98 -6.17
CA ARG A 1 5.97 12.25 -4.89
C ARG A 1 7.04 11.14 -4.98
N ARG A 2 7.17 10.39 -6.09
CA ARG A 2 8.17 9.30 -6.23
C ARG A 2 9.61 9.76 -5.96
N GLN A 3 10.00 10.93 -6.48
CA GLN A 3 11.33 11.52 -6.27
C GLN A 3 11.63 11.77 -4.78
N LEU A 4 10.70 12.42 -4.04
CA LEU A 4 10.86 12.59 -2.58
C LEU A 4 11.03 11.26 -1.86
N ARG A 5 10.27 10.23 -2.24
CA ARG A 5 10.40 8.89 -1.63
C ARG A 5 11.76 8.25 -1.88
N ALA A 6 12.34 8.45 -3.07
CA ALA A 6 13.70 7.97 -3.37
C ALA A 6 14.75 8.66 -2.48
N MET A 7 14.49 9.90 -2.06
CA MET A 7 15.32 10.65 -1.11
C MET A 7 14.98 10.34 0.36
N GLY A 8 14.09 9.38 0.66
CA GLY A 8 13.66 9.10 2.02
C GLY A 8 12.78 10.19 2.65
N LEU A 9 12.17 11.05 1.82
CA LEU A 9 11.33 12.19 2.23
C LEU A 9 9.84 11.99 1.91
N ARG A 10 8.99 12.73 2.64
CA ARG A 10 7.54 12.90 2.42
C ARG A 10 7.20 14.38 2.32
N PRO A 11 6.09 14.77 1.65
CA PRO A 11 5.69 16.18 1.52
C PRO A 11 5.50 16.92 2.84
N GLY A 12 5.24 16.24 3.96
CA GLY A 12 5.26 16.89 5.27
C GLY A 12 4.04 17.76 5.62
N GLU A 13 2.90 17.52 4.96
CA GLU A 13 1.63 18.28 5.06
C GLU A 13 1.65 19.67 4.40
N GLN A 14 2.69 19.99 3.64
CA GLN A 14 2.71 21.21 2.83
C GLN A 14 1.68 21.16 1.67
N PRO A 15 1.10 22.31 1.27
CA PRO A 15 0.27 22.40 0.07
C PRO A 15 1.10 22.14 -1.20
N VAL A 16 0.43 21.82 -2.30
CA VAL A 16 1.08 21.71 -3.61
C VAL A 16 1.52 23.11 -4.04
N VAL A 17 2.79 23.24 -4.46
CA VAL A 17 3.36 24.55 -4.84
C VAL A 17 3.23 24.79 -6.34
N ALA A 18 3.29 23.74 -7.15
CA ALA A 18 3.08 23.82 -8.58
C ALA A 18 2.60 22.47 -9.14
N GLU A 19 1.98 22.53 -10.31
CA GLU A 19 1.49 21.37 -11.04
C GLU A 19 2.11 21.32 -12.43
N LEU A 20 2.69 20.18 -12.80
CA LEU A 20 3.13 19.90 -14.16
C LEU A 20 2.10 19.03 -14.85
N GLN A 21 1.51 19.53 -15.94
CA GLN A 21 0.56 18.78 -16.76
C GLN A 21 1.21 18.33 -18.07
N ARG A 22 1.12 17.03 -18.37
CA ARG A 22 1.47 16.48 -19.68
C ARG A 22 0.20 16.07 -20.43
N PRO A 23 -0.16 16.74 -21.54
CA PRO A 23 -1.34 16.38 -22.31
C PRO A 23 -1.23 14.97 -22.89
N ARG A 24 -2.37 14.30 -23.05
CA ARG A 24 -2.47 12.95 -23.62
C ARG A 24 -3.35 12.98 -24.87
N ARG A 25 -3.03 12.11 -25.83
CA ARG A 25 -3.86 11.89 -27.03
C ARG A 25 -5.17 11.19 -26.65
N ARG A 26 -6.16 11.29 -27.55
CA ARG A 26 -7.48 10.60 -27.49
C ARG A 26 -8.36 11.01 -26.30
N GLY A 27 -8.40 12.30 -25.98
CA GLY A 27 -9.30 12.84 -24.95
C GLY A 27 -9.05 12.33 -23.52
N ARG A 28 -7.91 11.67 -23.27
CA ARG A 28 -7.57 11.19 -21.92
C ARG A 28 -7.14 12.38 -21.04
N PRO A 29 -7.46 12.35 -19.74
CA PRO A 29 -7.02 13.41 -18.83
C PRO A 29 -5.48 13.51 -18.82
N PRO A 30 -4.93 14.73 -18.67
CA PRO A 30 -3.50 14.96 -18.65
C PRO A 30 -2.83 14.18 -17.51
N LEU A 31 -1.56 13.84 -17.69
CA LEU A 31 -0.77 13.33 -16.57
C LEU A 31 -0.36 14.50 -15.70
N VAL A 32 -0.73 14.43 -14.44
CA VAL A 32 -0.50 15.48 -13.46
C VAL A 32 0.65 15.08 -12.53
N GLY A 33 1.65 15.96 -12.43
CA GLY A 33 2.75 15.85 -11.48
C GLY A 33 2.72 16.99 -10.47
N TYR A 34 2.39 16.69 -9.22
CA TYR A 34 2.47 17.67 -8.14
C TYR A 34 3.91 17.90 -7.67
N LEU A 35 4.29 19.18 -7.64
CA LEU A 35 5.58 19.66 -7.17
C LEU A 35 5.45 20.15 -5.73
N TYR A 36 6.45 19.79 -4.94
CA TYR A 36 6.56 20.12 -3.52
C TYR A 36 7.94 20.68 -3.26
N ARG A 37 8.05 21.55 -2.28
CA ARG A 37 9.33 22.08 -1.82
C ARG A 37 10.09 21.00 -1.05
N VAL A 38 11.36 20.81 -1.42
CA VAL A 38 12.23 19.80 -0.80
C VAL A 38 12.66 20.24 0.59
N ASP A 39 12.88 21.53 0.79
CA ASP A 39 13.26 22.13 2.08
C ASP A 39 12.18 21.99 3.16
N GLN A 40 10.91 21.91 2.77
CA GLN A 40 9.78 21.67 3.68
C GLN A 40 9.41 20.18 3.79
N ALA A 41 10.10 19.32 3.04
CA ALA A 41 9.83 17.89 3.09
C ALA A 41 10.35 17.31 4.41
N LYS A 42 9.58 16.38 4.98
CA LYS A 42 9.92 15.72 6.23
C LYS A 42 10.46 14.32 5.94
N PRO A 43 11.31 13.74 6.80
CA PRO A 43 11.67 12.34 6.70
C PRO A 43 10.43 11.43 6.63
N VAL A 44 10.55 10.36 5.85
CA VAL A 44 9.54 9.30 5.85
C VAL A 44 9.43 8.74 7.26
N ARG A 45 8.19 8.58 7.75
CA ARG A 45 7.95 7.97 9.06
C ARG A 45 8.52 6.54 9.03
N PRO A 46 9.48 6.21 9.91
CA PRO A 46 10.05 4.88 9.93
C PRO A 46 8.98 3.85 10.31
N MET A 47 9.25 2.60 9.96
CA MET A 47 8.47 1.50 10.49
C MET A 47 8.77 1.36 11.98
N THR A 48 7.73 1.26 12.80
CA THR A 48 7.88 1.05 14.25
C THR A 48 7.57 -0.40 14.56
N GLU A 49 8.14 -0.92 15.65
CA GLU A 49 7.88 -2.29 16.10
C GLU A 49 6.38 -2.56 16.30
N GLY A 50 5.65 -1.58 16.83
CA GLY A 50 4.19 -1.66 16.97
C GLY A 50 3.48 -1.86 15.62
N ARG A 51 3.90 -1.13 14.58
CA ARG A 51 3.35 -1.32 13.22
C ARG A 51 3.76 -2.67 12.64
N THR A 52 4.98 -3.14 12.89
CA THR A 52 5.44 -4.46 12.43
C THR A 52 4.62 -5.57 13.06
N ARG A 53 4.38 -5.51 14.38
CA ARG A 53 3.51 -6.45 15.09
C ARG A 53 2.08 -6.43 14.57
N ALA A 54 1.51 -5.23 14.36
CA ALA A 54 0.17 -5.09 13.81
C ALA A 54 0.05 -5.69 12.40
N LEU A 55 1.04 -5.46 11.54
CA LEU A 55 1.09 -6.04 10.20
C LEU A 55 1.20 -7.56 10.25
N ALA A 56 2.07 -8.10 11.11
CA ALA A 56 2.23 -9.54 11.30
C ALA A 56 0.92 -10.19 11.79
N ALA A 57 0.23 -9.58 12.75
CA ALA A 57 -1.06 -10.04 13.23
C ALA A 57 -2.13 -10.01 12.12
N ALA A 58 -2.19 -8.93 11.34
CA ALA A 58 -3.13 -8.79 10.23
C ALA A 58 -2.84 -9.76 9.08
N LEU A 59 -1.57 -10.10 8.83
CA LEU A 59 -1.19 -11.14 7.87
C LEU A 59 -1.56 -12.52 8.40
N ARG A 60 -1.24 -12.84 9.66
CA ARG A 60 -1.62 -14.10 10.29
C ARG A 60 -3.14 -14.36 10.18
N ALA A 61 -3.97 -13.36 10.51
CA ALA A 61 -5.42 -13.47 10.40
C ALA A 61 -5.89 -13.76 8.96
N ARG A 62 -5.19 -13.23 7.94
CA ARG A 62 -5.49 -13.47 6.52
C ARG A 62 -5.02 -14.83 6.02
N ARG A 63 -4.15 -15.54 6.74
CA ARG A 63 -3.61 -16.85 6.35
C ARG A 63 -4.22 -18.02 7.12
N ILE A 64 -4.85 -17.77 8.26
CA ILE A 64 -5.56 -18.79 9.05
C ILE A 64 -6.91 -19.09 8.39
N CYS A 65 -7.12 -20.34 8.01
CA CYS A 65 -8.40 -20.78 7.44
C CYS A 65 -9.50 -20.83 8.50
N PRO A 66 -10.68 -20.24 8.26
CA PRO A 66 -11.77 -20.31 9.22
C PRO A 66 -12.36 -21.72 9.38
N GLN A 67 -12.17 -22.64 8.41
CA GLN A 67 -12.69 -24.01 8.49
C GLN A 67 -11.74 -24.96 9.23
N CYS A 68 -10.46 -24.99 8.85
CA CYS A 68 -9.49 -25.95 9.41
C CYS A 68 -8.54 -25.33 10.43
N GLN A 69 -8.63 -24.01 10.68
CA GLN A 69 -7.84 -23.25 11.66
C GLN A 69 -6.30 -23.31 11.48
N GLN A 70 -5.83 -23.80 10.33
CA GLN A 70 -4.41 -23.87 10.01
C GLN A 70 -3.94 -22.60 9.28
N ASP A 71 -2.72 -22.14 9.61
CA ASP A 71 -2.01 -21.13 8.81
C ASP A 71 -1.53 -21.79 7.51
N ARG A 72 -2.00 -21.30 6.36
CA ARG A 72 -1.66 -21.87 5.05
C ARG A 72 -0.41 -21.27 4.42
N GLY A 73 0.21 -20.27 5.05
CA GLY A 73 1.37 -19.58 4.49
C GLY A 73 1.06 -18.59 3.36
N TYR A 74 -0.18 -18.58 2.83
CA TYR A 74 -0.66 -17.63 1.82
C TYR A 74 -1.94 -16.91 2.27
N CYS A 75 -2.20 -15.73 1.73
CA CYS A 75 -3.45 -14.99 1.98
C CYS A 75 -4.63 -15.74 1.38
N ILE A 76 -5.58 -16.13 2.21
CA ILE A 76 -6.75 -16.89 1.80
C ILE A 76 -7.65 -16.02 0.91
N PRO A 77 -8.05 -16.52 -0.27
CA PRO A 77 -8.90 -15.76 -1.19
C PRO A 77 -10.30 -15.57 -0.60
N ARG A 78 -10.77 -14.32 -0.60
CA ARG A 78 -12.11 -13.98 -0.08
C ARG A 78 -13.26 -14.63 -0.86
N SER A 79 -13.05 -14.94 -2.14
CA SER A 79 -14.08 -15.57 -3.00
C SER A 79 -14.44 -16.98 -2.57
N LEU A 80 -13.49 -17.74 -2.02
CA LEU A 80 -13.73 -19.11 -1.56
C LEU A 80 -14.24 -19.15 -0.11
N GLY A 81 -14.06 -18.08 0.66
CA GLY A 81 -14.36 -18.03 2.10
C GLY A 81 -13.53 -18.97 2.96
N ALA A 82 -12.64 -19.77 2.35
CA ALA A 82 -11.81 -20.78 2.97
C ALA A 82 -10.53 -20.98 2.15
N CYS A 83 -9.57 -21.72 2.72
CA CYS A 83 -8.39 -22.10 1.97
C CYS A 83 -8.72 -23.05 0.82
N VAL A 84 -7.93 -22.97 -0.24
CA VAL A 84 -8.09 -23.76 -1.48
C VAL A 84 -8.38 -25.25 -1.20
N PRO A 85 -7.58 -26.01 -0.41
CA PRO A 85 -7.93 -27.41 -0.20
C PRO A 85 -9.24 -27.66 0.57
N CYS A 86 -9.68 -26.76 1.46
CA CYS A 86 -10.99 -26.92 2.12
C CYS A 86 -12.16 -26.57 1.19
N ALA A 87 -11.93 -25.70 0.21
CA ALA A 87 -12.90 -25.40 -0.83
C ALA A 87 -12.99 -26.52 -1.87
N ASP A 88 -11.87 -27.19 -2.18
CA ASP A 88 -11.80 -28.27 -3.15
C ASP A 88 -12.34 -29.61 -2.61
N THR A 89 -12.34 -29.81 -1.28
CA THR A 89 -12.90 -31.02 -0.63
C THR A 89 -14.39 -30.95 -0.32
N ARG A 90 -15.06 -29.84 -0.67
CA ARG A 90 -16.52 -29.68 -0.54
C ARG A 90 -17.21 -30.13 -1.82
#